data_AF-A0A3N4KNY9-F1
#
_entry.id   AF-A0A3N4KNY9-F1
#
_cell.length_a   1.000
_cell.length_b   1.000
_cell.length_c   1.000
_cell.angle_alpha   90.00
_cell.angle_beta   90.00
_cell.angle_gamma   90.00
#
_symmetry.space_group_name_H-M   'P 1'
#
loop_
_entity.id
_entity.type
_entity.pdbx_description
1 polymer ?
#
loop_
_entity_poly.entity_id
_entity_poly.type
_entity_poly.pdbx_seq_one_letter_code
_entity_poly.pdbx_strand_id
1 'polypeptide(L)'
;MEKLLLHAARRGKKHHHTLLTLLLKSGANPNAADARGATALHKASHAGHHAIVVLLLAHGAIASLTVHKTQQTPLHLAVAGRLEPALLG
;
A
#
# COMPACT_ATOMS: atom_id res chain seq x y z
N MET A 1 7.47 8.01 11.35
CA MET A 1 7.95 7.24 10.17
C MET A 1 6.83 6.53 9.43
N GLU A 2 5.97 5.79 10.14
CA GLU A 2 4.95 4.93 9.52
C GLU A 2 3.90 5.69 8.69
N LYS A 3 3.38 6.82 9.16
CA LYS A 3 2.46 7.67 8.37
C LYS A 3 3.07 8.11 7.03
N LEU A 4 4.38 8.33 6.98
CA LEU A 4 5.10 8.73 5.76
C LEU A 4 5.17 7.56 4.77
N LEU A 5 5.44 6.35 5.26
CA LEU A 5 5.44 5.10 4.48
C LEU A 5 4.09 4.88 3.78
N LEU A 6 3.00 5.04 4.53
CA LEU A 6 1.64 4.89 4.01
C LEU A 6 1.31 5.96 2.95
N HIS A 7 1.70 7.22 3.19
CA HIS A 7 1.40 8.30 2.26
C HIS A 7 2.21 8.17 0.97
N ALA A 8 3.46 7.70 1.07
CA ALA A 8 4.34 7.50 -0.07
C ALA A 8 3.89 6.33 -0.96
N ALA A 9 3.40 5.24 -0.34
CA ALA A 9 2.89 4.08 -1.06
C ALA A 9 1.69 4.42 -1.97
N ARG A 10 0.88 5.40 -1.55
CA ARG A 10 -0.28 5.88 -2.29
C ARG A 10 0.06 6.77 -3.49
N ARG A 11 1.20 7.46 -3.52
CA ARG A 11 1.48 8.50 -4.54
C ARG A 11 2.27 8.03 -5.76
N GLY A 12 2.94 6.88 -5.73
CA GLY A 12 3.48 6.21 -6.94
C GLY A 12 4.62 6.89 -7.70
N LYS A 13 5.01 8.12 -7.35
CA LYS A 13 6.05 8.87 -8.09
C LYS A 13 7.45 8.31 -7.79
N LYS A 14 8.38 8.43 -8.74
CA LYS A 14 9.80 8.03 -8.60
C LYS A 14 10.47 8.53 -7.30
N HIS A 15 10.16 9.76 -6.86
CA HIS A 15 10.69 10.27 -5.58
C HIS A 15 10.15 9.52 -4.35
N HIS A 16 8.92 9.01 -4.41
CA HIS A 16 8.33 8.21 -3.34
C HIS A 16 8.88 6.77 -3.31
N HIS A 17 9.38 6.24 -4.43
CA HIS A 17 10.14 4.98 -4.44
C HIS A 17 11.39 5.09 -3.59
N THR A 18 12.24 6.09 -3.84
CA THR A 18 13.48 6.28 -3.09
C THR A 18 13.20 6.47 -1.60
N LEU A 19 12.15 7.23 -1.27
CA LEU A 19 11.71 7.46 0.09
C LEU A 19 11.18 6.18 0.77
N LEU A 20 10.42 5.33 0.05
CA LEU A 20 10.01 4.02 0.58
C LEU A 20 11.22 3.13 0.86
N THR A 21 12.15 3.04 -0.08
CA THR A 21 13.36 2.23 0.08
C THR A 21 14.17 2.69 1.29
N LEU A 22 14.35 4.00 1.46
CA LEU A 22 15.08 4.56 2.60
C LEU A 22 14.37 4.21 3.91
N LEU A 23 13.05 4.42 4.00
CA LEU A 23 12.27 4.12 5.20
C LEU A 23 12.34 2.65 5.59
N LEU A 24 12.19 1.73 4.63
CA LEU A 24 12.26 0.28 4.90
C LEU A 24 13.67 -0.14 5.31
N LYS A 25 14.71 0.41 4.68
CA LYS A 25 16.11 0.18 5.08
C LYS A 25 16.43 0.73 6.46
N SER A 26 15.79 1.82 6.87
CA SER A 26 15.90 2.39 8.22
C SER A 26 15.08 1.63 9.28
N GLY A 27 14.50 0.47 8.95
CA GLY A 27 13.75 -0.36 9.90
C GLY A 27 12.28 0.02 10.05
N ALA A 28 11.70 0.80 9.13
CA ALA A 28 10.27 1.05 9.15
C ALA A 28 9.50 -0.26 8.95
N ASN A 29 8.50 -0.50 9.81
CA ASN A 29 7.68 -1.69 9.69
C ASN A 29 6.82 -1.64 8.40
N PRO A 30 7.02 -2.54 7.42
CA PRO A 30 6.22 -2.59 6.19
C PRO A 30 4.74 -2.91 6.45
N ASN A 31 4.44 -3.51 7.60
CA ASN A 31 3.10 -3.92 8.03
C ASN A 31 2.43 -2.90 8.94
N ALA A 32 3.05 -1.73 9.15
CA ALA A 32 2.42 -0.65 9.89
C ALA A 32 1.06 -0.29 9.25
N ALA A 33 0.03 -0.20 10.08
CA ALA A 33 -1.34 0.09 9.67
C ALA A 33 -1.78 1.47 10.17
N ASP A 34 -2.60 2.17 9.38
CA ASP A 34 -3.29 3.36 9.87
C ASP A 34 -4.46 3.00 10.80
N ALA A 35 -5.15 4.02 11.32
CA ALA A 35 -6.32 3.85 12.19
C ALA A 35 -7.48 3.05 11.55
N ARG A 36 -7.43 2.76 10.24
CA ARG A 36 -8.42 1.93 9.53
C ARG A 36 -7.92 0.50 9.30
N GLY A 37 -6.75 0.14 9.82
CA GLY A 37 -6.10 -1.14 9.54
C GLY A 37 -5.41 -1.18 8.16
N ALA A 38 -5.33 -0.05 7.44
CA ALA A 38 -4.76 -0.05 6.09
C ALA A 38 -3.24 0.08 6.14
N THR A 39 -2.55 -0.91 5.58
CA THR A 39 -1.08 -0.91 5.44
C THR A 39 -0.61 -0.16 4.20
N ALA A 40 0.71 0.03 4.07
CA ALA A 40 1.32 0.55 2.85
C ALA A 40 0.95 -0.30 1.61
N LEU A 41 0.88 -1.63 1.78
CA LEU A 41 0.55 -2.57 0.70
C LEU A 41 -0.90 -2.39 0.21
N HIS A 42 -1.86 -2.13 1.11
CA HIS A 42 -3.24 -1.81 0.73
C HIS A 42 -3.31 -0.57 -0.15
N LYS A 43 -2.61 0.51 0.24
CA LYS A 43 -2.63 1.79 -0.48
C LYS A 43 -1.92 1.70 -1.84
N ALA A 44 -0.80 0.98 -1.91
CA ALA A 44 -0.08 0.75 -3.17
C ALA A 44 -0.90 -0.11 -4.14
N SER A 45 -1.57 -1.15 -3.61
CA SER A 45 -2.41 -2.06 -4.39
C SER A 45 -3.63 -1.34 -4.94
N HIS A 46 -4.35 -0.58 -4.10
CA HIS A 46 -5.49 0.23 -4.53
C HIS A 46 -5.12 1.26 -5.60
N ALA A 47 -3.94 1.89 -5.48
CA ALA A 47 -3.47 2.87 -6.46
C ALA A 47 -2.85 2.24 -7.73
N GLY A 48 -2.77 0.90 -7.84
CA GLY A 48 -2.16 0.22 -8.98
C GLY A 48 -0.64 0.42 -9.12
N HIS A 49 0.06 0.78 -8.03
CA HIS A 49 1.50 1.06 -8.06
C HIS A 49 2.33 -0.23 -7.94
N HIS A 50 2.36 -1.02 -9.01
CA HIS A 50 3.02 -2.33 -9.08
C HIS A 50 4.46 -2.32 -8.54
N ALA A 51 5.28 -1.33 -8.93
CA ALA A 51 6.67 -1.27 -8.47
C ALA A 51 6.80 -1.01 -6.95
N ILE A 52 5.84 -0.31 -6.33
CA ILE A 52 5.79 -0.10 -4.88
C ILE A 52 5.32 -1.38 -4.18
N VAL A 53 4.34 -2.08 -4.76
CA VAL A 53 3.84 -3.37 -4.26
C VAL A 53 4.98 -4.39 -4.20
N VAL A 54 5.74 -4.55 -5.29
CA VAL A 54 6.90 -5.47 -5.34
C VAL A 54 7.94 -5.11 -4.28
N LEU A 55 8.24 -3.81 -4.12
CA LEU A 55 9.21 -3.35 -3.13
C LEU A 55 8.79 -3.65 -1.69
N LEU A 56 7.51 -3.44 -1.35
CA LEU A 56 6.97 -3.74 -0.03
C LEU A 56 6.99 -5.24 0.26
N LEU A 57 6.61 -6.07 -0.72
CA LEU A 57 6.65 -7.53 -0.58
C LEU A 57 8.09 -8.03 -0.38
N ALA A 58 9.06 -7.47 -1.11
CA ALA A 58 10.48 -7.80 -0.95
C ALA A 58 11.03 -7.47 0.45
N HIS A 59 10.39 -6.57 1.19
CA HIS A 59 10.76 -6.21 2.56
C HIS A 59 9.87 -6.86 3.62
N GLY A 60 9.07 -7.87 3.27
CA GLY A 60 8.28 -8.64 4.23
C GLY A 60 6.89 -8.07 4.54
N ALA A 61 6.31 -7.28 3.62
CA ALA A 61 4.90 -6.90 3.74
C ALA A 61 3.98 -8.12 3.60
N ILE A 62 3.00 -8.24 4.50
CA ILE A 62 2.05 -9.34 4.56
C ILE A 62 0.83 -9.03 3.68
N ALA A 63 0.65 -9.82 2.62
CA ALA A 63 -0.44 -9.64 1.65
C ALA A 63 -1.81 -10.16 2.14
N SER A 64 -1.86 -10.86 3.27
CA SER A 64 -3.10 -11.39 3.85
C SER A 64 -3.73 -10.48 4.91
N LEU A 65 -3.09 -9.36 5.27
CA LEU A 65 -3.66 -8.42 6.24
C LEU A 65 -4.94 -7.80 5.70
N THR A 66 -5.93 -7.58 6.57
CA THR A 66 -7.21 -6.98 6.21
C THR A 66 -7.38 -5.59 6.82
N VAL A 67 -8.06 -4.71 6.10
CA VAL A 67 -8.55 -3.44 6.69
C VAL A 67 -9.71 -3.71 7.65
N HIS A 68 -9.76 -3.00 8.78
CA HIS A 68 -10.71 -3.30 9.86
C HIS A 68 -12.18 -3.21 9.43
N LYS A 69 -12.53 -2.19 8.64
CA LYS A 69 -13.93 -1.87 8.33
C LYS A 69 -14.54 -2.73 7.23
N THR A 70 -13.74 -3.13 6.24
CA THR A 70 -14.26 -3.85 5.06
C THR A 70 -13.72 -5.27 4.96
N GLN A 71 -12.81 -5.67 5.86
CA GLN A 71 -12.12 -6.97 5.82
C GLN A 71 -11.46 -7.26 4.46
N GLN A 72 -11.11 -6.21 3.72
CA GLN A 72 -10.49 -6.31 2.40
C GLN A 72 -8.98 -6.51 2.53
N THR A 73 -8.43 -7.41 1.73
CA THR A 73 -6.98 -7.58 1.56
C THR A 73 -6.45 -6.55 0.56
N PRO A 74 -5.13 -6.36 0.46
CA PRO A 74 -4.53 -5.57 -0.60
C PRO A 74 -4.98 -6.01 -1.99
N LEU A 75 -5.19 -7.31 -2.21
CA LEU A 75 -5.67 -7.85 -3.49
C LEU A 75 -7.12 -7.45 -3.78
N HIS A 76 -8.02 -7.51 -2.79
CA HIS A 76 -9.39 -7.01 -2.93
C HIS A 76 -9.40 -5.54 -3.36
N LEU A 77 -8.54 -4.72 -2.76
CA LEU A 77 -8.42 -3.31 -3.10
C LEU A 77 -7.73 -3.06 -4.45
N ALA A 78 -6.84 -3.94 -4.90
CA ALA A 78 -6.19 -3.86 -6.22
C ALA A 78 -7.20 -4.01 -7.36
N VAL A 79 -8.21 -4.86 -7.16
CA VAL A 79 -9.30 -5.04 -8.11
C VAL A 79 -10.24 -3.83 -8.04
N ALA A 80 -10.62 -3.38 -6.84
CA ALA A 80 -11.50 -2.22 -6.65
C ALA A 80 -10.91 -0.92 -7.25
N GLY A 81 -9.62 -0.66 -7.04
CA GLY A 81 -8.96 0.54 -7.60
C GLY A 81 -8.79 0.50 -9.12
N ARG A 82 -8.88 -0.69 -9.73
CA ARG A 82 -8.89 -0.87 -11.19
C ARG A 82 -10.29 -0.65 -11.78
N LEU A 83 -11.32 -0.66 -10.94
CA LEU A 83 -12.74 -0.58 -11.28
C LEU A 83 -13.36 0.81 -11.00
N GLU A 84 -12.57 1.85 -10.76
CA GLU A 84 -13.07 3.23 -10.64
C GLU A 84 -13.92 3.64 -11.89
N PRO A 85 -14.90 4.56 -11.73
CA PRO A 85 -16.35 4.35 -11.92
C PRO A 85 -16.86 4.40 -13.37
N ALA A 86 -16.16 3.82 -14.34
CA ALA A 86 -16.64 3.80 -15.73
C ALA A 86 -17.84 2.85 -15.98
N LEU A 87 -18.28 2.06 -14.98
CA LEU A 87 -19.35 1.07 -15.13
C LEU A 87 -20.60 1.31 -14.26
N LEU A 88 -20.69 2.46 -13.58
CA LEU A 88 -21.86 2.87 -12.76
C LEU A 88 -22.53 4.15 -13.31
N GLY A 89 -22.54 4.30 -14.64
CA GLY A 89 -23.30 5.33 -15.36
C GLY A 89 -24.47 4.73 -16.10
#